data_AF-A0A7C2AEY1-F1
#
_entry.id   AF-A0A7C2AEY1-F1
#
_cell.length_a   1.000
_cell.length_b   1.000
_cell.length_c   1.000
_cell.angle_alpha   90.00
_cell.angle_beta   90.00
_cell.angle_gamma   90.00
#
_symmetry.space_group_name_H-M   'P 1'
#
loop_
_entity.id
_entity.type
_entity.pdbx_description
1 polymer ?
#
loop_
_entity_poly.entity_id
_entity_poly.type
_entity_poly.pdbx_seq_one_letter_code
_entity_poly.pdbx_strand_id
1 'polypeptide(L)'
;CGNKYNKRLWCDSCRYIKWSTSWIQDEDDPDDGLKHQIVGRRIANSIIFPLTNYSGYTVGFIVRSIYEKSYNTFVLRHRPEGYFFGVSQSVQSIWTSKEAWIVEGPFDFLVLERLVTKNILCLATSSTSKEQAKFLRRFTVTVNSCLDLDAAGRKGLRSLIKWNSSYFEIRDIKYPKIKSSDKDLGDFWNSVGDDRFKHYFEDAMVSQIG
;
A
#
# COMPACT_ATOMS: atom_id res chain seq x y z
N CYS A 1 -24.95 -17.38 -3.96
CA CYS A 1 -24.60 -16.59 -2.75
C CYS A 1 -24.84 -15.07 -2.88
N GLY A 2 -25.63 -14.59 -3.85
CA GLY A 2 -25.96 -13.17 -3.93
C GLY A 2 -27.31 -13.00 -4.60
N ASN A 3 -28.31 -12.54 -3.85
CA ASN A 3 -29.57 -12.14 -4.45
C ASN A 3 -29.29 -10.91 -5.34
N LYS A 4 -29.67 -10.96 -6.63
CA LYS A 4 -29.52 -9.85 -7.60
C LYS A 4 -30.15 -8.54 -7.06
N TYR A 5 -31.18 -8.69 -6.22
CA TYR A 5 -31.93 -7.62 -5.58
C TYR A 5 -31.28 -7.09 -4.29
N ASN A 6 -30.28 -7.77 -3.72
CA ASN A 6 -29.67 -7.38 -2.45
C ASN A 6 -28.14 -7.44 -2.48
N LYS A 7 -27.54 -6.47 -3.20
CA LYS A 7 -26.08 -6.31 -3.37
C LYS A 7 -25.30 -6.25 -2.05
N ARG A 8 -25.95 -5.93 -0.92
CA ARG A 8 -25.34 -5.85 0.43
C ARG A 8 -25.04 -7.21 1.07
N LEU A 9 -25.61 -8.31 0.57
CA LEU A 9 -25.48 -9.66 1.15
C LEU A 9 -24.49 -10.56 0.40
N TRP A 10 -23.67 -10.02 -0.49
CA TRP A 10 -22.67 -10.82 -1.19
C TRP A 10 -21.60 -11.29 -0.22
N CYS A 11 -21.38 -12.61 -0.14
CA CYS A 11 -20.24 -13.18 0.57
C CYS A 11 -18.92 -12.80 -0.11
N ASP A 12 -17.82 -12.97 0.62
CA ASP A 12 -16.49 -12.54 0.18
C ASP A 12 -16.06 -13.23 -1.13
N SER A 13 -16.34 -14.52 -1.31
CA SER A 13 -16.07 -15.25 -2.56
C SER A 13 -16.85 -14.67 -3.74
N CYS A 14 -18.14 -14.38 -3.54
CA CYS A 14 -19.00 -13.75 -4.54
C CYS A 14 -18.43 -12.35 -4.94
N ARG A 15 -17.95 -11.55 -3.96
CA ARG A 15 -17.31 -10.24 -4.21
C ARG A 15 -15.99 -10.36 -4.97
N TYR A 16 -15.16 -11.30 -4.57
CA TYR A 16 -13.87 -11.57 -5.22
C TYR A 16 -14.07 -12.01 -6.67
N ILE A 17 -14.99 -12.94 -6.95
CA ILE A 17 -15.29 -13.40 -8.30
C ILE A 17 -15.67 -12.20 -9.18
N LYS A 18 -16.60 -11.35 -8.71
CA LYS A 18 -16.99 -10.16 -9.47
C LYS A 18 -15.87 -9.14 -9.64
N TRP A 19 -15.05 -8.90 -8.62
CA TRP A 19 -13.94 -7.97 -8.73
C TRP A 19 -12.88 -8.47 -9.69
N SER A 20 -12.55 -9.76 -9.66
CA SER A 20 -11.50 -10.37 -10.49
C SER A 20 -11.94 -10.67 -11.93
N THR A 21 -13.25 -10.61 -12.19
CA THR A 21 -13.84 -10.87 -13.50
C THR A 21 -13.60 -9.73 -14.48
N SER A 22 -13.22 -10.10 -15.69
CA SER A 22 -13.35 -9.24 -16.88
C SER A 22 -14.30 -9.89 -17.90
N TRP A 23 -14.93 -9.06 -18.72
CA TRP A 23 -15.75 -9.50 -19.85
C TRP A 23 -14.95 -9.28 -21.12
N ILE A 24 -14.85 -10.33 -21.95
CA ILE A 24 -14.20 -10.26 -23.25
C ILE A 24 -15.25 -10.51 -24.31
N GLN A 25 -15.19 -9.73 -25.37
CA GLN A 25 -15.90 -10.00 -26.61
C GLN A 25 -14.87 -10.57 -27.57
N ASP A 26 -15.12 -11.76 -28.07
CA ASP A 26 -14.29 -12.34 -29.12
C ASP A 26 -14.77 -11.76 -30.45
N GLU A 27 -13.88 -11.06 -31.15
CA GLU A 27 -14.21 -10.39 -32.42
C GLU A 27 -14.28 -11.39 -33.58
N ASP A 28 -13.69 -12.58 -33.40
CA ASP A 28 -13.64 -13.66 -34.41
C ASP A 28 -14.64 -14.79 -34.11
N ASP A 29 -15.52 -14.64 -33.11
CA ASP A 29 -16.53 -15.64 -32.76
C ASP A 29 -17.67 -15.66 -33.79
N PRO A 30 -17.88 -16.80 -34.48
CA PRO A 30 -18.92 -16.94 -35.50
C PRO A 30 -20.37 -16.82 -34.97
N ASP A 31 -20.58 -16.82 -33.64
CA ASP A 31 -21.90 -16.76 -32.99
C ASP A 31 -22.21 -15.37 -32.36
N ASP A 32 -22.01 -14.30 -33.15
CA ASP A 32 -22.44 -12.91 -32.86
C ASP A 32 -21.83 -12.27 -31.59
N GLY A 33 -20.51 -12.42 -31.39
CA GLY A 33 -19.75 -11.59 -30.43
C GLY A 33 -20.25 -11.68 -28.98
N LEU A 34 -20.67 -12.88 -28.55
CA LEU A 34 -21.12 -13.11 -27.17
C LEU A 34 -20.01 -12.77 -26.17
N LYS A 35 -20.35 -12.01 -25.14
CA LYS A 35 -19.39 -11.63 -24.09
C LYS A 35 -19.14 -12.80 -23.15
N HIS A 36 -17.92 -13.32 -23.14
CA HIS A 36 -17.50 -14.36 -22.22
C HIS A 36 -16.91 -13.77 -20.94
N GLN A 37 -17.25 -14.40 -19.80
CA GLN A 37 -16.73 -14.04 -18.49
C GLN A 37 -15.40 -14.76 -18.24
N ILE A 38 -14.34 -14.00 -17.95
CA ILE A 38 -13.07 -14.57 -17.47
C ILE A 38 -12.86 -14.16 -16.02
N VAL A 39 -13.08 -15.11 -15.11
CA VAL A 39 -12.83 -14.96 -13.68
C VAL A 39 -11.32 -15.03 -13.42
N GLY A 40 -10.80 -14.21 -12.50
CA GLY A 40 -9.38 -14.23 -12.15
C GLY A 40 -8.47 -13.44 -13.10
N ARG A 41 -8.97 -12.87 -14.21
CA ARG A 41 -8.14 -12.14 -15.18
C ARG A 41 -7.34 -11.01 -14.54
N ARG A 42 -7.92 -10.30 -13.56
CA ARG A 42 -7.22 -9.19 -12.87
C ARG A 42 -6.01 -9.60 -12.03
N ILE A 43 -5.91 -10.87 -11.65
CA ILE A 43 -4.79 -11.37 -10.85
C ILE A 43 -3.80 -12.21 -11.68
N ALA A 44 -4.15 -12.52 -12.92
CA ALA A 44 -3.25 -13.23 -13.82
C ALA A 44 -1.96 -12.43 -14.00
N ASN A 45 -0.84 -13.15 -14.04
CA ASN A 45 0.50 -12.57 -14.26
C ASN A 45 0.79 -11.37 -13.34
N SER A 46 0.45 -11.51 -12.06
CA SER A 46 0.58 -10.44 -11.09
C SER A 46 1.20 -10.93 -9.79
N ILE A 47 1.90 -10.04 -9.10
CA ILE A 47 2.39 -10.25 -7.74
C ILE A 47 1.27 -9.82 -6.79
N ILE A 48 1.01 -10.63 -5.75
CA ILE A 48 -0.02 -10.37 -4.75
C ILE A 48 0.63 -10.00 -3.42
N PHE A 49 0.24 -8.86 -2.85
CA PHE A 49 0.69 -8.40 -1.54
C PHE A 49 -0.49 -8.42 -0.55
N PRO A 50 -0.47 -9.27 0.48
CA PRO A 50 -1.59 -9.37 1.41
C PRO A 50 -1.71 -8.13 2.30
N LEU A 51 -2.94 -7.66 2.50
CA LEU A 51 -3.26 -6.59 3.45
C LEU A 51 -3.80 -7.20 4.73
N THR A 52 -3.23 -6.82 5.86
CA THR A 52 -3.61 -7.36 7.18
C THR A 52 -4.00 -6.24 8.14
N ASN A 53 -4.91 -6.56 9.08
CA ASN A 53 -5.22 -5.67 10.21
C ASN A 53 -4.27 -5.95 11.39
N TYR A 54 -4.43 -5.21 12.49
CA TYR A 54 -3.61 -5.38 13.70
C TYR A 54 -3.73 -6.76 14.36
N SER A 55 -4.82 -7.47 14.11
CA SER A 55 -5.03 -8.84 14.61
C SER A 55 -4.41 -9.91 13.72
N GLY A 56 -3.73 -9.52 12.63
CA GLY A 56 -3.11 -10.44 11.68
C GLY A 56 -4.08 -11.07 10.66
N TYR A 57 -5.35 -10.68 10.66
CA TYR A 57 -6.31 -11.20 9.68
C TYR A 57 -6.08 -10.53 8.33
N THR A 58 -6.05 -11.34 7.26
CA THR A 58 -6.08 -10.83 5.89
C THR A 58 -7.42 -10.15 5.63
N VAL A 59 -7.37 -8.87 5.27
CA VAL A 59 -8.56 -8.06 4.96
C VAL A 59 -8.67 -7.71 3.48
N GLY A 60 -7.68 -8.09 2.69
CA GLY A 60 -7.58 -7.76 1.29
C GLY A 60 -6.20 -8.05 0.73
N PHE A 61 -5.94 -7.57 -0.47
CA PHE A 61 -4.63 -7.66 -1.11
C PHE A 61 -4.47 -6.59 -2.19
N ILE A 62 -3.20 -6.29 -2.49
CA ILE A 62 -2.77 -5.49 -3.62
C ILE A 62 -2.31 -6.45 -4.71
N VAL A 63 -2.60 -6.10 -5.95
CA VAL A 63 -2.20 -6.85 -7.14
C VAL A 63 -1.39 -5.93 -8.03
N ARG A 64 -0.17 -6.34 -8.36
CA ARG A 64 0.73 -5.62 -9.25
C ARG A 64 1.02 -6.46 -10.48
N SER A 65 0.66 -5.95 -11.66
CA SER A 65 0.99 -6.61 -12.93
C SER A 65 2.51 -6.76 -13.09
N ILE A 66 2.98 -7.89 -13.59
CA ILE A 66 4.41 -8.06 -13.92
C ILE A 66 4.79 -7.31 -15.22
N TYR A 67 3.80 -6.98 -16.05
CA TYR A 67 4.01 -6.30 -17.34
C TYR A 67 3.89 -4.78 -17.22
N GLU A 68 3.02 -4.29 -16.33
CA GLU A 68 2.74 -2.87 -16.15
C GLU A 68 3.05 -2.43 -14.72
N LYS A 69 3.51 -1.17 -14.54
CA LYS A 69 3.58 -0.54 -13.22
C LYS A 69 2.17 -0.08 -12.76
N SER A 70 1.20 -1.01 -12.75
CA SER A 70 -0.18 -0.75 -12.32
C SER A 70 -0.52 -1.60 -11.08
N TYR A 71 -1.18 -0.95 -10.11
CA TYR A 71 -1.61 -1.56 -8.87
C TYR A 71 -3.13 -1.55 -8.77
N ASN A 72 -3.71 -2.67 -8.36
CA ASN A 72 -5.13 -2.81 -8.06
C ASN A 72 -5.30 -3.33 -6.63
N THR A 73 -6.26 -2.79 -5.89
CA THR A 73 -6.52 -3.23 -4.51
C THR A 73 -7.90 -3.88 -4.40
N PHE A 74 -7.96 -5.01 -3.70
CA PHE A 74 -9.19 -5.66 -3.29
C PHE A 74 -9.27 -5.71 -1.76
N VAL A 75 -10.44 -5.42 -1.20
CA VAL A 75 -10.70 -5.47 0.24
C VAL A 75 -11.98 -6.25 0.49
N LEU A 76 -11.94 -7.19 1.45
CA LEU A 76 -13.04 -8.12 1.77
C LEU A 76 -14.26 -7.40 2.38
N ARG A 77 -14.02 -6.47 3.32
CA ARG A 77 -15.07 -5.71 4.00
C ARG A 77 -15.27 -4.33 3.39
N HIS A 78 -16.53 -3.86 3.34
CA HIS A 78 -16.88 -2.48 2.95
C HIS A 78 -16.31 -1.41 3.91
N ARG A 79 -15.99 -1.79 5.15
CA ARG A 79 -15.34 -0.94 6.16
C ARG A 79 -14.29 -1.78 6.90
N PRO A 80 -13.11 -1.97 6.33
CA PRO A 80 -12.04 -2.64 7.05
C PRO A 80 -11.59 -1.76 8.23
N GLU A 81 -11.13 -2.38 9.31
CA GLU A 81 -10.31 -1.69 10.31
C GLU A 81 -9.02 -1.17 9.65
N GLY A 82 -8.23 -0.35 10.34
CA GLY A 82 -6.95 0.12 9.80
C GLY A 82 -6.08 -1.06 9.37
N TYR A 83 -5.64 -1.05 8.10
CA TYR A 83 -4.88 -2.13 7.48
C TYR A 83 -3.70 -1.56 6.70
N PHE A 84 -2.67 -2.39 6.57
CA PHE A 84 -1.46 -2.09 5.81
C PHE A 84 -0.93 -3.37 5.18
N PHE A 85 -0.06 -3.24 4.18
CA PHE A 85 0.92 -4.29 3.90
C PHE A 85 2.08 -4.17 4.90
N GLY A 86 2.58 -5.30 5.40
CA GLY A 86 3.72 -5.35 6.30
C GLY A 86 3.41 -5.40 7.81
N VAL A 87 2.14 -5.43 8.23
CA VAL A 87 1.79 -5.38 9.66
C VAL A 87 2.44 -6.53 10.44
N SER A 88 2.28 -7.77 9.98
CA SER A 88 2.79 -8.95 10.68
C SER A 88 4.31 -8.93 10.85
N GLN A 89 5.03 -8.41 9.85
CA GLN A 89 6.49 -8.31 9.85
C GLN A 89 6.98 -7.18 10.77
N SER A 90 6.24 -6.07 10.84
CA SER A 90 6.71 -4.84 11.46
C SER A 90 6.14 -4.55 12.84
N VAL A 91 5.03 -5.19 13.24
CA VAL A 91 4.28 -4.82 14.46
C VAL A 91 5.12 -4.89 15.73
N GLN A 92 6.01 -5.89 15.85
CA GLN A 92 6.88 -6.02 17.02
C GLN A 92 7.90 -4.86 17.09
N SER A 93 8.50 -4.52 15.95
CA SER A 93 9.45 -3.40 15.83
C SER A 93 8.76 -2.07 16.13
N ILE A 94 7.56 -1.86 15.58
CA ILE A 94 6.73 -0.67 15.84
C ILE A 94 6.37 -0.56 17.32
N TRP A 95 5.94 -1.67 17.93
CA TRP A 95 5.57 -1.69 19.35
C TRP A 95 6.74 -1.33 20.26
N THR A 96 7.93 -1.81 19.93
CA THR A 96 9.15 -1.64 20.72
C THR A 96 9.71 -0.22 20.56
N SER A 97 9.80 0.28 19.32
CA SER A 97 10.36 1.61 19.05
C SER A 97 9.37 2.75 19.29
N LYS A 98 8.06 2.45 19.32
CA LYS A 98 6.97 3.45 19.28
C LYS A 98 7.02 4.35 18.05
N GLU A 99 7.66 3.89 16.99
CA GLU A 99 7.74 4.58 15.72
C GLU A 99 7.25 3.68 14.58
N ALA A 100 6.63 4.28 13.56
CA ALA A 100 6.38 3.58 12.31
C ALA A 100 6.86 4.39 11.12
N TRP A 101 7.43 3.70 10.13
CA TRP A 101 7.70 4.24 8.81
C TRP A 101 6.52 3.92 7.90
N ILE A 102 6.10 4.87 7.06
CA ILE A 102 5.05 4.65 6.06
C ILE A 102 5.51 4.98 4.65
N VAL A 103 5.14 4.13 3.70
CA VAL A 103 5.36 4.28 2.25
C VAL A 103 4.07 3.99 1.47
N GLU A 104 4.05 4.33 0.18
CA GLU A 104 2.89 4.08 -0.69
C GLU A 104 2.89 2.68 -1.30
N GLY A 105 4.05 2.27 -1.86
CA GLY A 105 4.19 1.06 -2.64
C GLY A 105 4.79 -0.14 -1.87
N PRO A 106 4.41 -1.38 -2.23
CA PRO A 106 5.03 -2.57 -1.66
C PRO A 106 6.52 -2.73 -1.97
N PHE A 107 7.00 -2.22 -3.10
CA PHE A 107 8.43 -2.29 -3.43
C PHE A 107 9.25 -1.31 -2.58
N ASP A 108 8.75 -0.10 -2.36
CA ASP A 108 9.37 0.86 -1.43
C ASP A 108 9.46 0.27 -0.02
N PHE A 109 8.41 -0.44 0.40
CA PHE A 109 8.40 -1.19 1.66
C PHE A 109 9.55 -2.18 1.71
N LEU A 110 9.70 -3.03 0.67
CA LEU A 110 10.73 -4.08 0.67
C LEU A 110 12.14 -3.51 0.70
N VAL A 111 12.39 -2.40 -0.02
CA VAL A 111 13.70 -1.76 -0.06
C VAL A 111 14.05 -1.14 1.30
N LEU A 112 13.14 -0.37 1.90
CA LEU A 112 13.37 0.21 3.24
C LEU A 112 13.46 -0.86 4.32
N GLU A 113 12.62 -1.90 4.26
CA GLU A 113 12.64 -3.03 5.21
C GLU A 113 14.00 -3.75 5.19
N ARG A 114 14.58 -3.90 4.00
CA ARG A 114 15.87 -4.56 3.81
C ARG A 114 17.05 -3.70 4.24
N LEU A 115 17.02 -2.40 3.94
CA LEU A 115 18.22 -1.55 4.04
C LEU A 115 18.21 -0.58 5.23
N VAL A 116 17.04 -0.19 5.73
CA VAL A 116 16.91 0.97 6.63
C VAL A 116 16.26 0.60 7.97
N THR A 117 15.04 0.03 7.96
CA THR A 117 14.32 -0.20 9.22
C THR A 117 13.26 -1.29 9.14
N LYS A 118 13.00 -1.97 10.26
CA LYS A 118 12.01 -3.05 10.38
C LYS A 118 10.61 -2.59 10.84
N ASN A 119 10.43 -1.32 11.20
CA ASN A 119 9.15 -0.78 11.69
C ASN A 119 8.34 -0.07 10.59
N ILE A 120 8.29 -0.65 9.39
CA ILE A 120 7.67 -0.03 8.21
C ILE A 120 6.27 -0.58 7.90
N LEU A 121 5.40 0.22 7.29
CA LEU A 121 4.07 -0.16 6.80
C LEU A 121 3.83 0.45 5.42
N CYS A 122 3.09 -0.25 4.55
CA CYS A 122 2.70 0.26 3.24
C CYS A 122 1.20 0.61 3.23
N LEU A 123 0.89 1.86 2.87
CA LEU A 123 -0.48 2.40 2.85
C LEU A 123 -1.36 1.73 1.79
N ALA A 124 -0.79 1.36 0.64
CA ALA A 124 -1.52 0.74 -0.47
C ALA A 124 -2.71 1.55 -1.01
N THR A 125 -2.73 2.86 -0.76
CA THR A 125 -3.81 3.78 -1.10
C THR A 125 -3.25 5.18 -1.39
N SER A 126 -3.90 5.93 -2.28
CA SER A 126 -3.50 7.32 -2.61
C SER A 126 -3.87 8.36 -1.53
N SER A 127 -4.44 7.94 -0.41
CA SER A 127 -4.73 8.81 0.73
C SER A 127 -4.85 8.01 2.01
N THR A 128 -4.21 8.46 3.08
CA THR A 128 -4.34 7.85 4.40
C THR A 128 -5.80 7.92 4.90
N SER A 129 -6.36 6.76 5.23
CA SER A 129 -7.70 6.66 5.82
C SER A 129 -7.70 7.04 7.31
N LYS A 130 -8.88 7.38 7.83
CA LYS A 130 -9.06 7.65 9.27
C LYS A 130 -8.75 6.39 10.10
N GLU A 131 -9.08 5.22 9.58
CA GLU A 131 -8.88 3.93 10.21
C GLU A 131 -7.38 3.57 10.29
N GLN A 132 -6.60 3.87 9.25
CA GLN A 132 -5.14 3.75 9.28
C GLN A 132 -4.50 4.71 10.30
N ALA A 133 -4.95 5.97 10.36
CA ALA A 133 -4.46 6.92 11.38
C ALA A 133 -4.79 6.45 12.80
N LYS A 134 -5.99 5.89 13.03
CA LYS A 134 -6.36 5.28 14.31
C LYS A 134 -5.50 4.07 14.68
N PHE A 135 -5.13 3.25 13.69
CA PHE A 135 -4.18 2.16 13.88
C PHE A 135 -2.83 2.72 14.34
N LEU A 136 -2.27 3.69 13.61
CA LEU A 136 -0.95 4.26 13.94
C LEU A 136 -0.93 4.81 15.37
N ARG A 137 -1.93 5.62 15.73
CA ARG A 137 -2.11 6.15 17.08
C ARG A 137 -2.07 5.09 18.20
N ARG A 138 -2.51 3.86 17.93
CA ARG A 138 -2.52 2.80 18.95
C ARG A 138 -1.11 2.25 19.22
N PHE A 139 -0.21 2.32 18.25
CA PHE A 139 1.08 1.63 18.29
C PHE A 139 2.28 2.57 18.29
N THR A 140 2.10 3.84 17.89
CA THR A 140 3.20 4.79 17.67
C THR A 140 2.98 6.12 18.37
N VAL A 141 4.08 6.77 18.76
CA VAL A 141 4.13 8.20 19.11
C VAL A 141 4.78 9.03 18.01
N THR A 142 5.47 8.41 17.05
CA THR A 142 6.08 9.07 15.88
C THR A 142 5.82 8.28 14.60
N VAL A 143 5.50 8.99 13.52
CA VAL A 143 5.33 8.42 12.18
C VAL A 143 6.28 9.12 11.21
N ASN A 144 7.24 8.35 10.70
CA ASN A 144 8.16 8.75 9.64
C ASN A 144 7.51 8.47 8.28
N SER A 145 7.12 9.52 7.58
CA SER A 145 6.43 9.45 6.30
C SER A 145 7.43 9.57 5.16
N CYS A 146 7.54 8.54 4.32
CA CYS A 146 8.36 8.53 3.12
C CYS A 146 7.47 8.22 1.90
N LEU A 147 6.61 9.18 1.56
CA LEU A 147 5.64 9.05 0.46
C LEU A 147 6.19 9.62 -0.85
N ASP A 148 5.55 9.28 -1.97
CA ASP A 148 6.03 9.61 -3.31
C ASP A 148 6.12 11.13 -3.51
N LEU A 149 7.06 11.54 -4.35
CA LEU A 149 7.33 12.96 -4.63
C LEU A 149 6.38 13.53 -5.69
N ASP A 150 5.10 13.18 -5.57
CA ASP A 150 4.05 13.49 -6.54
C ASP A 150 2.77 14.03 -5.88
N ALA A 151 1.70 14.20 -6.65
CA ALA A 151 0.45 14.73 -6.15
C ALA A 151 -0.29 13.74 -5.22
N ALA A 152 -0.15 12.43 -5.44
CA ALA A 152 -0.74 11.39 -4.62
C ALA A 152 -0.06 11.32 -3.25
N GLY A 153 1.27 11.35 -3.19
CA GLY A 153 1.99 11.36 -1.92
C GLY A 153 1.72 12.59 -1.07
N ARG A 154 1.63 13.77 -1.69
CA ARG A 154 1.18 14.99 -0.99
C ARG A 154 -0.24 14.86 -0.44
N LYS A 155 -1.13 14.16 -1.14
CA LYS A 155 -2.51 13.89 -0.67
C LYS A 155 -2.52 12.89 0.48
N GLY A 156 -1.68 11.87 0.44
CA GLY A 156 -1.41 10.93 1.53
C GLY A 156 -1.02 11.65 2.81
N LEU A 157 0.04 12.46 2.76
CA LEU A 157 0.54 13.21 3.90
C LEU A 157 -0.51 14.17 4.48
N ARG A 158 -1.19 14.96 3.63
CA ARG A 158 -2.26 15.86 4.08
C ARG A 158 -3.39 15.12 4.78
N SER A 159 -3.74 13.93 4.29
CA SER A 159 -4.79 13.10 4.90
C SER A 159 -4.33 12.55 6.25
N LEU A 160 -3.08 12.11 6.37
CA LEU A 160 -2.50 11.68 7.65
C LEU A 160 -2.54 12.81 8.68
N ILE A 161 -2.07 14.01 8.32
CA ILE A 161 -2.09 15.20 9.19
C ILE A 161 -3.53 15.51 9.63
N LYS A 162 -4.48 15.52 8.68
CA LYS A 162 -5.90 15.75 8.96
C LYS A 162 -6.46 14.78 10.01
N TRP A 163 -6.07 13.51 9.98
CA TRP A 163 -6.59 12.48 10.88
C TRP A 163 -5.82 12.33 12.19
N ASN A 164 -4.57 12.81 12.24
CA ASN A 164 -3.71 12.67 13.40
C ASN A 164 -4.12 13.58 14.57
N SER A 165 -4.70 14.77 14.35
CA SER A 165 -5.14 15.67 15.44
C SER A 165 -4.12 15.80 16.61
N SER A 166 -2.81 15.78 16.29
CA SER A 166 -1.68 15.81 17.24
C SER A 166 -1.53 14.60 18.18
N TYR A 167 -2.02 13.42 17.81
CA TYR A 167 -1.85 12.19 18.61
C TYR A 167 -0.43 11.59 18.53
N PHE A 168 0.27 11.79 17.42
CA PHE A 168 1.66 11.40 17.21
C PHE A 168 2.43 12.48 16.44
N GLU A 169 3.75 12.51 16.56
CA GLU A 169 4.61 13.33 15.72
C GLU A 169 4.63 12.79 14.28
N ILE A 170 4.58 13.68 13.28
CA ILE A 170 4.73 13.30 11.87
C ILE A 170 6.02 13.93 11.36
N ARG A 171 6.97 13.10 10.93
CA ARG A 171 8.20 13.53 10.25
C ARG A 171 8.07 13.20 8.77
N ASP A 172 8.17 14.21 7.90
CA ASP A 172 8.08 14.03 6.44
C ASP A 172 9.50 13.84 5.87
N ILE A 173 9.91 12.57 5.74
CA ILE A 173 11.25 12.19 5.30
C ILE A 173 11.29 12.22 3.78
N LYS A 174 11.94 13.24 3.23
CA LYS A 174 12.19 13.38 1.80
C LYS A 174 13.42 12.59 1.37
N TYR A 175 13.51 12.35 0.07
CA TYR A 175 14.66 11.75 -0.61
C TYR A 175 14.92 12.52 -1.92
N PRO A 176 16.15 12.50 -2.43
CA PRO A 176 16.50 13.28 -3.61
C PRO A 176 15.96 12.62 -4.89
N LYS A 177 15.68 13.45 -5.89
CA LYS A 177 15.52 13.00 -7.28
C LYS A 177 16.87 13.05 -7.96
N ILE A 178 17.37 11.90 -8.41
CA ILE A 178 18.67 11.81 -9.10
C ILE A 178 18.46 12.07 -10.60
N LYS A 179 17.39 11.52 -11.16
CA LYS A 179 16.95 11.77 -12.54
C LYS A 179 15.63 12.55 -12.50
N SER A 180 15.39 13.32 -13.57
CA SER A 180 14.11 14.04 -13.74
C SER A 180 12.90 13.11 -13.82
N SER A 181 13.13 11.86 -14.22
CA SER A 181 12.11 10.80 -14.30
C SER A 181 11.74 10.16 -12.96
N ASP A 182 12.50 10.40 -11.88
CA ASP A 182 12.30 9.72 -10.60
C ASP A 182 11.00 10.19 -9.92
N LYS A 183 10.18 9.23 -9.48
CA LYS A 183 8.86 9.48 -8.90
C LYS A 183 8.75 8.94 -7.48
N ASP A 184 9.24 7.74 -7.28
CA ASP A 184 9.08 6.96 -6.04
C ASP A 184 10.44 6.65 -5.40
N LEU A 185 10.39 6.01 -4.23
CA LEU A 185 11.57 5.66 -3.47
C LEU A 185 12.37 4.53 -4.15
N GLY A 186 11.68 3.61 -4.83
CA GLY A 186 12.27 2.61 -5.69
C GLY A 186 13.15 3.20 -6.81
N ASP A 187 12.71 4.27 -7.46
CA ASP A 187 13.49 4.97 -8.49
C ASP A 187 14.78 5.60 -7.91
N PHE A 188 14.69 6.18 -6.69
CA PHE A 188 15.87 6.69 -5.98
C PHE A 188 16.87 5.55 -5.69
N TRP A 189 16.39 4.45 -5.10
CA TRP A 189 17.22 3.27 -4.83
C TRP A 189 17.88 2.71 -6.09
N ASN A 190 17.11 2.53 -7.17
CA ASN A 190 17.63 2.04 -8.45
C ASN A 190 18.72 2.96 -9.03
N SER A 191 18.68 4.25 -8.72
CA SER A 191 19.66 5.22 -9.21
C SER A 191 20.95 5.27 -8.39
N VAL A 192 20.90 4.94 -7.08
CA VAL A 192 22.06 5.11 -6.19
C VAL A 192 22.65 3.81 -5.65
N GLY A 193 21.90 2.71 -5.68
CA GLY A 193 22.29 1.41 -5.12
C GLY A 193 22.20 1.35 -3.58
N ASP A 194 22.46 0.15 -3.04
CA ASP A 194 22.22 -0.16 -1.62
C ASP A 194 22.99 0.74 -0.65
N ASP A 195 24.31 0.90 -0.85
CA ASP A 195 25.17 1.61 0.11
C ASP A 195 24.79 3.09 0.25
N ARG A 196 24.62 3.78 -0.89
CA ARG A 196 24.25 5.21 -0.88
C ARG A 196 22.83 5.42 -0.39
N PHE A 197 21.91 4.51 -0.73
CA PHE A 197 20.54 4.57 -0.25
C PHE A 197 20.50 4.44 1.27
N LYS A 198 21.20 3.46 1.83
CA LYS A 198 21.28 3.25 3.28
C LYS A 198 21.90 4.46 3.98
N HIS A 199 23.04 4.93 3.50
CA HIS A 199 23.74 6.07 4.09
C HIS A 199 22.88 7.34 4.12
N TYR A 200 22.11 7.60 3.05
CA TYR A 200 21.18 8.73 3.01
C TYR A 200 20.16 8.72 4.15
N PHE A 201 19.59 7.55 4.46
CA PHE A 201 18.60 7.43 5.52
C PHE A 201 19.22 7.45 6.92
N GLU A 202 20.45 6.98 7.09
CA GLU A 202 21.20 7.14 8.35
C GLU A 202 21.40 8.63 8.67
N ASP A 203 21.86 9.41 7.70
CA ASP A 203 22.06 10.86 7.85
C ASP A 203 20.74 11.62 8.08
N ALA A 204 19.70 11.25 7.32
CA ALA A 204 18.37 11.84 7.46
C ALA A 204 17.78 11.58 8.86
N MET A 205 17.96 10.37 9.42
CA MET A 205 17.51 10.03 10.77
C MET A 205 18.25 10.83 11.84
N VAL A 206 19.57 11.00 11.72
CA VAL A 206 20.38 11.80 12.66
C VAL A 206 19.96 13.27 12.63
N SER A 207 19.71 13.81 11.45
CA SER A 207 19.33 15.23 11.26
C SER A 207 17.94 15.59 11.81
N GLN A 208 17.09 14.60 12.11
CA GLN A 208 15.76 14.79 12.68
C GLN A 208 15.74 14.70 14.22
N ILE A 209 16.86 14.32 14.84
CA ILE A 209 17.00 14.19 16.30
C ILE A 209 17.67 15.43 16.93
N GLY A 210 18.38 16.23 16.12
CA GLY A 210 18.99 17.52 16.51
C GLY A 210 18.12 18.72 16.19
#